data_AF-K7WGM8-F1
#
_entry.id   AF-K7WGM8-F1
#
_cell.length_a   1.000
_cell.length_b   1.000
_cell.length_c   1.000
_cell.angle_alpha   90.00
_cell.angle_beta   90.00
_cell.angle_gamma   90.00
#
_symmetry.space_group_name_H-M   'P 1'
#
loop_
_entity.id
_entity.type
_entity.pdbx_description
1 polymer ?
#
loop_
_entity_poly.entity_id
_entity_poly.type
_entity_poly.pdbx_seq_one_letter_code
_entity_poly.pdbx_strand_id
1 'polypeptide(L)'
;MLKILLLGWKQLKSIIKNMNEYELIKSYASGNRDFNNAKLRRANLIKAKLRDANLMNANLRCANLIEADMTNTNCIFANLSFAKLNHAKLHGSVLIQSNLFSAKLNYADLSQANLVAANLDSAHLNHANLNNTNLTNAHLSGTNLISANLVAVNLTGAYLWNSNLIDANLIGANLKCANLSWANLENSNLENANLRCANLSGANLAGANLKNADLSGAILKSLCYDYDPDNIITNLTGANLTNVNLEMADLSLVNLSYSNLSDSNLTNAKLILANLSNANLSNANLEGADLKDANLIGANLQGTILINAPINNLSQLDWTIPLKFLQSDFINRLKSNELLYCPTEGRHSEITKIYGKKRDEVRDFCWKMVAKYRNEDPKLIFINTMKGKLGEEVVKSCLGDLVRSVNYNVLPGGDGKVDLITYNSNIGIQVKATHSSRIDTARWFISKDELQNNAVLACVLITEPIRDDQADFNLVFAGFLPTNMIYLENDRTSVPITELLYSGGLRTYLEIFNSI
;
A
#
# COMPACT_ATOMS: atom_id res chain seq x y z
N MET A 1 18.84 6.71 70.99
CA MET A 1 17.67 6.61 70.08
C MET A 1 18.10 6.28 68.64
N LEU A 2 18.96 7.09 67.99
CA LEU A 2 19.49 6.80 66.63
C LEU A 2 20.18 5.44 66.45
N LYS A 3 21.01 4.99 67.40
CA LYS A 3 21.66 3.65 67.34
C LYS A 3 20.67 2.48 67.38
N ILE A 4 19.57 2.60 68.12
CA ILE A 4 18.52 1.57 68.23
C ILE A 4 17.68 1.52 66.94
N LEU A 5 17.37 2.67 66.36
CA LEU A 5 16.73 2.78 65.04
C LEU A 5 17.62 2.19 63.93
N LEU A 6 18.93 2.45 63.96
CA LEU A 6 19.91 1.91 63.01
C LEU A 6 20.12 0.38 63.15
N LEU A 7 20.13 -0.13 64.37
CA LEU A 7 20.19 -1.58 64.65
C LEU A 7 18.92 -2.27 64.17
N GLY A 8 17.75 -1.71 64.47
CA GLY A 8 16.46 -2.18 63.95
C GLY A 8 16.41 -2.18 62.43
N TRP A 9 16.93 -1.14 61.77
CA TRP A 9 17.01 -1.04 60.30
C TRP A 9 17.93 -2.09 59.67
N LYS A 10 19.09 -2.38 60.26
CA LYS A 10 19.98 -3.45 59.77
C LYS A 10 19.36 -4.83 59.94
N GLN A 11 18.68 -5.08 61.05
CA GLN A 11 17.93 -6.32 61.28
C GLN A 11 16.78 -6.46 60.27
N LEU A 12 16.01 -5.39 60.04
CA LEU A 12 14.92 -5.37 59.06
C LEU A 12 15.42 -5.70 57.64
N LYS A 13 16.52 -5.08 57.19
CA LYS A 13 17.17 -5.40 55.90
C LYS A 13 17.61 -6.85 55.81
N SER A 14 18.13 -7.42 56.90
CA SER A 14 18.54 -8.83 56.95
C SER A 14 17.34 -9.79 56.88
N ILE A 15 16.23 -9.44 57.54
CA ILE A 15 14.99 -10.24 57.54
C ILE A 15 14.37 -10.23 56.14
N ILE A 16 14.20 -9.05 55.52
CA ILE A 16 13.66 -8.93 54.15
C ILE A 16 14.50 -9.74 53.15
N LYS A 17 15.83 -9.74 53.31
CA LYS A 17 16.76 -10.45 52.42
C LYS A 17 16.63 -11.99 52.48
N ASN A 18 16.06 -12.55 53.53
CA ASN A 18 15.87 -14.00 53.70
C ASN A 18 14.38 -14.37 53.92
N MET A 19 13.47 -13.45 53.59
CA MET A 19 12.04 -13.58 53.82
C MET A 19 11.42 -14.67 52.94
N ASN A 20 10.58 -15.53 53.52
CA ASN A 20 9.76 -16.51 52.78
C ASN A 20 8.35 -15.96 52.47
N GLU A 21 7.53 -16.72 51.72
CA GLU A 21 6.18 -16.32 51.31
C GLU A 21 5.25 -15.97 52.49
N TYR A 22 5.34 -16.72 53.59
CA TYR A 22 4.48 -16.51 54.76
C TYR A 22 4.84 -15.20 55.47
N GLU A 23 6.13 -14.96 55.65
CA GLU A 23 6.64 -13.74 56.26
C GLU A 23 6.32 -12.50 55.42
N LEU A 24 6.37 -12.62 54.09
CA LEU A 24 5.98 -11.55 53.18
C LEU A 24 4.49 -11.22 53.30
N ILE A 25 3.61 -12.23 53.24
CA ILE A 25 2.16 -12.00 53.35
C ILE A 25 1.82 -11.40 54.72
N LYS A 26 2.43 -11.89 55.80
CA LYS A 26 2.23 -11.36 57.15
C LYS A 26 2.72 -9.91 57.27
N SER A 27 3.90 -9.61 56.74
CA SER A 27 4.47 -8.25 56.74
C SER A 27 3.63 -7.29 55.90
N TYR A 28 3.10 -7.75 54.75
CA TYR A 28 2.18 -6.96 53.94
C TYR A 28 0.87 -6.66 54.68
N ALA A 29 0.30 -7.67 55.35
CA ALA A 29 -0.92 -7.54 56.14
C ALA A 29 -0.75 -6.56 57.31
N SER A 30 0.46 -6.42 57.86
CA SER A 30 0.79 -5.42 58.89
C SER A 30 1.07 -4.02 58.33
N GLY A 31 0.83 -3.78 57.03
CA GLY A 31 1.00 -2.48 56.39
C GLY A 31 2.39 -2.23 55.78
N ASN A 32 3.34 -3.16 55.87
CA ASN A 32 4.60 -3.00 55.16
C ASN A 32 4.37 -3.10 53.65
N ARG A 33 5.05 -2.25 52.88
CA ARG A 33 5.04 -2.28 51.42
C ARG A 33 6.44 -2.43 50.85
N ASP A 34 7.50 -2.31 51.66
CA ASP A 34 8.87 -2.41 51.19
C ASP A 34 9.43 -3.84 51.33
N PHE A 35 9.63 -4.47 50.18
CA PHE A 35 10.18 -5.82 49.99
C PHE A 35 11.35 -5.80 49.01
N ASN A 36 12.06 -4.67 48.91
CA ASN A 36 13.21 -4.51 48.04
C ASN A 36 14.29 -5.58 48.33
N ASN A 37 14.81 -6.23 47.28
CA ASN A 37 15.74 -7.36 47.35
C ASN A 37 15.21 -8.64 48.02
N ALA A 38 13.90 -8.79 48.18
CA ALA A 38 13.33 -10.02 48.74
C ALA A 38 13.71 -11.26 47.90
N LYS A 39 14.03 -12.37 48.57
CA LYS A 39 14.42 -13.63 47.92
C LYS A 39 13.25 -14.62 47.90
N LEU A 40 12.35 -14.43 46.95
CA LEU A 40 11.08 -15.16 46.80
C LEU A 40 11.13 -16.21 45.68
N ARG A 41 12.31 -16.79 45.44
CA ARG A 41 12.48 -17.80 44.39
C ARG A 41 11.61 -19.01 44.71
N ARG A 42 10.77 -19.43 43.75
CA ARG A 42 9.78 -20.51 43.90
C ARG A 42 8.72 -20.28 44.99
N ALA A 43 8.60 -19.06 45.51
CA ALA A 43 7.57 -18.72 46.51
C ALA A 43 6.17 -19.00 45.96
N ASN A 44 5.29 -19.53 46.81
CA ASN A 44 3.89 -19.73 46.47
C ASN A 44 3.05 -18.52 46.95
N LEU A 45 2.67 -17.67 46.00
CA LEU A 45 1.99 -16.40 46.19
C LEU A 45 0.69 -16.33 45.36
N ILE A 46 0.04 -17.49 45.13
CA ILE A 46 -1.27 -17.55 44.46
C ILE A 46 -2.24 -16.61 45.19
N LYS A 47 -2.93 -15.75 44.43
CA LYS A 47 -3.93 -14.80 44.96
C LYS A 47 -3.39 -13.85 46.04
N ALA A 48 -2.06 -13.71 46.14
CA ALA A 48 -1.46 -12.80 47.10
C ALA A 48 -1.89 -11.36 46.81
N LYS A 49 -2.22 -10.60 47.85
CA LYS A 49 -2.51 -9.17 47.75
C LYS A 49 -1.21 -8.41 47.94
N LEU A 50 -0.69 -7.81 46.87
CA LEU A 50 0.60 -7.13 46.81
C LEU A 50 0.48 -5.74 46.19
N ARG A 51 -0.71 -5.12 46.24
CA ARG A 51 -0.94 -3.77 45.70
C ARG A 51 0.05 -2.77 46.29
N ASP A 52 0.60 -1.93 45.43
CA ASP A 52 1.55 -0.86 45.80
C ASP A 52 2.83 -1.38 46.50
N ALA A 53 3.12 -2.68 46.43
CA ALA A 53 4.32 -3.25 47.03
C ALA A 53 5.57 -2.88 46.21
N ASN A 54 6.64 -2.53 46.93
CA ASN A 54 7.97 -2.34 46.38
C ASN A 54 8.74 -3.67 46.40
N LEU A 55 8.81 -4.32 45.24
CA LEU A 55 9.55 -5.53 44.95
C LEU A 55 10.78 -5.25 44.07
N MET A 56 11.31 -4.02 44.10
CA MET A 56 12.51 -3.65 43.36
C MET A 56 13.65 -4.62 43.68
N ASN A 57 14.40 -5.06 42.67
CA ASN A 57 15.48 -6.07 42.78
C ASN A 57 15.06 -7.42 43.41
N ALA A 58 13.78 -7.69 43.62
CA ALA A 58 13.35 -8.94 44.23
C ALA A 58 13.59 -10.11 43.27
N ASN A 59 13.93 -11.27 43.82
CA ASN A 59 14.07 -12.51 43.06
C ASN A 59 12.80 -13.35 43.22
N LEU A 60 11.89 -13.26 42.24
CA LEU A 60 10.66 -14.04 42.12
C LEU A 60 10.79 -15.15 41.06
N ARG A 61 12.01 -15.57 40.74
CA ARG A 61 12.24 -16.60 39.72
C ARG A 61 11.46 -17.89 40.06
N CYS A 62 10.72 -18.42 39.11
CA CYS A 62 9.81 -19.57 39.30
C CYS A 62 8.72 -19.39 40.38
N ALA A 63 8.46 -18.18 40.88
CA ALA A 63 7.39 -17.96 41.84
C ALA A 63 6.03 -18.27 41.21
N ASN A 64 5.08 -18.69 42.05
CA ASN A 64 3.70 -18.91 41.65
C ASN A 64 2.84 -17.72 42.10
N LEU A 65 2.49 -16.86 41.16
CA LEU A 65 1.76 -15.61 41.34
C LEU A 65 0.43 -15.64 40.56
N ILE A 66 -0.12 -16.83 40.31
CA ILE A 66 -1.41 -16.99 39.63
C ILE A 66 -2.48 -16.20 40.39
N GLU A 67 -3.24 -15.38 39.66
CA GLU A 67 -4.29 -14.50 40.21
C GLU A 67 -3.81 -13.52 41.30
N ALA A 68 -2.49 -13.31 41.45
CA ALA A 68 -1.98 -12.34 42.42
C ALA A 68 -2.39 -10.92 42.03
N ASP A 69 -2.74 -10.11 43.03
CA ASP A 69 -3.03 -8.69 42.84
C ASP A 69 -1.75 -7.89 43.08
N MET A 70 -1.04 -7.62 42.00
CA MET A 70 0.20 -6.86 41.93
C MET A 70 -0.04 -5.48 41.32
N THR A 71 -1.23 -4.90 41.45
CA THR A 71 -1.55 -3.57 40.91
C THR A 71 -0.59 -2.51 41.47
N ASN A 72 -0.06 -1.64 40.62
CA ASN A 72 0.88 -0.56 40.96
C ASN A 72 2.17 -1.03 41.69
N THR A 73 2.56 -2.30 41.57
CA THR A 73 3.81 -2.75 42.19
C THR A 73 5.03 -2.15 41.51
N ASN A 74 6.04 -1.80 42.30
CA ASN A 74 7.37 -1.51 41.78
C ASN A 74 8.19 -2.80 41.72
N CYS A 75 8.42 -3.31 40.52
CA CYS A 75 9.22 -4.49 40.19
C CYS A 75 10.44 -4.12 39.33
N ILE A 76 10.95 -2.90 39.42
CA ILE A 76 12.14 -2.46 38.69
C ILE A 76 13.31 -3.41 39.01
N PHE A 77 14.02 -3.87 37.99
CA PHE A 77 15.12 -4.86 38.09
C PHE A 77 14.76 -6.22 38.73
N ALA A 78 13.48 -6.48 39.00
CA ALA A 78 13.07 -7.74 39.61
C ALA A 78 13.27 -8.91 38.64
N ASN A 79 13.61 -10.08 39.17
CA ASN A 79 13.70 -11.31 38.39
C ASN A 79 12.43 -12.14 38.57
N LEU A 80 11.54 -12.11 37.58
CA LEU A 80 10.33 -12.91 37.44
C LEU A 80 10.47 -14.02 36.39
N SER A 81 11.69 -14.36 35.96
CA SER A 81 11.89 -15.38 34.93
C SER A 81 11.24 -16.71 35.33
N PHE A 82 10.55 -17.33 34.39
CA PHE A 82 9.78 -18.57 34.57
C PHE A 82 8.71 -18.50 35.67
N ALA A 83 8.32 -17.32 36.15
CA ALA A 83 7.23 -17.18 37.11
C ALA A 83 5.87 -17.51 36.46
N LYS A 84 4.93 -17.98 37.27
CA LYS A 84 3.54 -18.21 36.85
C LYS A 84 2.70 -17.02 37.29
N LEU A 85 2.28 -16.20 36.34
CA LEU A 85 1.52 -14.95 36.51
C LEU A 85 0.18 -14.99 35.74
N ASN A 86 -0.32 -16.19 35.40
CA ASN A 86 -1.60 -16.31 34.71
C ASN A 86 -2.71 -15.63 35.52
N HIS A 87 -3.54 -14.82 34.87
CA HIS A 87 -4.59 -14.01 35.49
C HIS A 87 -4.12 -13.02 36.57
N ALA A 88 -2.82 -12.76 36.70
CA ALA A 88 -2.31 -11.77 37.65
C ALA A 88 -2.72 -10.35 37.23
N LYS A 89 -2.96 -9.49 38.22
CA LYS A 89 -3.24 -8.06 38.01
C LYS A 89 -1.95 -7.28 38.18
N LEU A 90 -1.40 -6.76 37.10
CA LEU A 90 -0.19 -5.96 37.00
C LEU A 90 -0.50 -4.55 36.47
N HIS A 91 -1.77 -4.12 36.55
CA HIS A 91 -2.21 -2.81 36.10
C HIS A 91 -1.37 -1.72 36.76
N GLY A 92 -0.85 -0.78 35.96
CA GLY A 92 -0.04 0.35 36.45
C GLY A 92 1.30 -0.03 37.07
N SER A 93 1.72 -1.30 37.02
CA SER A 93 2.96 -1.76 37.65
C SER A 93 4.19 -1.28 36.90
N VAL A 94 5.26 -1.02 37.65
CA VAL A 94 6.55 -0.56 37.09
C VAL A 94 7.53 -1.73 37.07
N LEU A 95 7.82 -2.23 35.87
CA LEU A 95 8.59 -3.44 35.57
C LEU A 95 9.82 -3.10 34.69
N ILE A 96 10.29 -1.85 34.76
CA ILE A 96 11.43 -1.35 33.99
C ILE A 96 12.66 -2.24 34.23
N GLN A 97 13.29 -2.68 33.14
CA GLN A 97 14.49 -3.54 33.18
C GLN A 97 14.33 -4.82 34.03
N SER A 98 13.09 -5.25 34.27
CA SER A 98 12.80 -6.53 34.93
C SER A 98 13.02 -7.70 33.98
N ASN A 99 13.26 -8.88 34.53
CA ASN A 99 13.42 -10.11 33.77
C ASN A 99 12.17 -10.98 33.92
N LEU A 100 11.37 -11.06 32.86
CA LEU A 100 10.18 -11.90 32.70
C LEU A 100 10.41 -13.04 31.69
N PHE A 101 11.67 -13.38 31.41
CA PHE A 101 12.03 -14.44 30.46
C PHE A 101 11.24 -15.73 30.72
N SER A 102 10.55 -16.24 29.70
CA SER A 102 9.70 -17.44 29.80
C SER A 102 8.65 -17.42 30.92
N ALA A 103 8.24 -16.23 31.40
CA ALA A 103 7.15 -16.11 32.36
C ALA A 103 5.80 -16.45 31.71
N LYS A 104 4.86 -16.98 32.50
CA LYS A 104 3.51 -17.33 32.06
C LYS A 104 2.54 -16.23 32.50
N LEU A 105 2.10 -15.40 31.58
CA LEU A 105 1.28 -14.19 31.78
C LEU A 105 -0.05 -14.29 31.01
N ASN A 106 -0.52 -15.51 30.69
CA ASN A 106 -1.77 -15.68 29.96
C ASN A 106 -2.92 -15.06 30.76
N TYR A 107 -3.78 -14.28 30.09
CA TYR A 107 -4.89 -13.54 30.71
C TYR A 107 -4.48 -12.55 31.81
N ALA A 108 -3.19 -12.20 31.95
CA ALA A 108 -2.75 -11.20 32.90
C ALA A 108 -3.19 -9.79 32.46
N ASP A 109 -3.46 -8.92 33.43
CA ASP A 109 -3.74 -7.51 33.17
C ASP A 109 -2.48 -6.68 33.38
N LEU A 110 -1.78 -6.31 32.31
CA LEU A 110 -0.64 -5.41 32.30
C LEU A 110 -1.01 -4.00 31.81
N SER A 111 -2.30 -3.65 31.77
CA SER A 111 -2.72 -2.36 31.25
C SER A 111 -2.06 -1.21 32.00
N GLN A 112 -1.61 -0.19 31.27
CA GLN A 112 -0.87 0.96 31.80
C GLN A 112 0.43 0.62 32.55
N ALA A 113 0.91 -0.62 32.51
CA ALA A 113 2.19 -0.99 33.09
C ALA A 113 3.38 -0.37 32.32
N ASN A 114 4.50 -0.20 33.00
CA ASN A 114 5.74 0.28 32.41
C ASN A 114 6.79 -0.83 32.38
N LEU A 115 7.02 -1.39 31.20
CA LEU A 115 7.96 -2.48 30.91
C LEU A 115 9.13 -1.99 30.02
N VAL A 116 9.53 -0.72 30.12
CA VAL A 116 10.68 -0.19 29.37
C VAL A 116 11.91 -1.07 29.58
N ALA A 117 12.50 -1.52 28.47
CA ALA A 117 13.68 -2.40 28.45
C ALA A 117 13.55 -3.68 29.30
N ALA A 118 12.32 -4.13 29.59
CA ALA A 118 12.09 -5.42 30.25
C ALA A 118 12.39 -6.58 29.29
N ASN A 119 12.86 -7.69 29.84
CA ASN A 119 13.05 -8.92 29.09
C ASN A 119 11.82 -9.81 29.20
N LEU A 120 11.04 -9.94 28.14
CA LEU A 120 9.90 -10.86 27.98
C LEU A 120 10.17 -11.96 26.95
N ASP A 121 11.42 -12.20 26.55
CA ASP A 121 11.73 -13.22 25.55
C ASP A 121 11.12 -14.58 25.94
N SER A 122 10.46 -15.21 24.98
CA SER A 122 9.74 -16.49 25.13
C SER A 122 8.63 -16.49 26.20
N ALA A 123 8.16 -15.33 26.66
CA ALA A 123 7.03 -15.26 27.59
C ALA A 123 5.70 -15.63 26.90
N HIS A 124 4.73 -16.07 27.69
CA HIS A 124 3.39 -16.42 27.21
C HIS A 124 2.39 -15.37 27.70
N LEU A 125 1.86 -14.56 26.80
CA LEU A 125 0.93 -13.45 27.03
C LEU A 125 -0.39 -13.64 26.27
N ASN A 126 -0.82 -14.88 26.03
CA ASN A 126 -2.04 -15.15 25.27
C ASN A 126 -3.23 -14.53 26.02
N HIS A 127 -4.07 -13.79 25.29
CA HIS A 127 -5.22 -13.06 25.83
C HIS A 127 -4.87 -12.05 26.94
N ALA A 128 -3.61 -11.66 27.11
CA ALA A 128 -3.23 -10.66 28.10
C ALA A 128 -3.73 -9.27 27.69
N ASN A 129 -4.00 -8.42 28.68
CA ASN A 129 -4.36 -7.03 28.46
C ASN A 129 -3.12 -6.15 28.63
N LEU A 130 -2.62 -5.58 27.53
CA LEU A 130 -1.49 -4.65 27.46
C LEU A 130 -1.91 -3.25 26.96
N ASN A 131 -3.19 -2.91 27.14
CA ASN A 131 -3.72 -1.62 26.71
C ASN A 131 -2.95 -0.46 27.39
N ASN A 132 -2.47 0.49 26.59
CA ASN A 132 -1.64 1.63 27.02
C ASN A 132 -0.35 1.24 27.78
N THR A 133 0.16 0.03 27.60
CA THR A 133 1.41 -0.40 28.23
C THR A 133 2.63 0.22 27.53
N ASN A 134 3.66 0.58 28.28
CA ASN A 134 4.93 1.04 27.72
C ASN A 134 5.94 -0.11 27.64
N LEU A 135 6.25 -0.57 26.42
CA LEU A 135 7.21 -1.62 26.09
C LEU A 135 8.38 -1.07 25.25
N THR A 136 8.71 0.23 25.38
CA THR A 136 9.82 0.85 24.64
C THR A 136 11.11 0.06 24.88
N ASN A 137 11.80 -0.32 23.80
CA ASN A 137 13.02 -1.14 23.79
C ASN A 137 12.92 -2.48 24.56
N ALA A 138 11.71 -3.00 24.80
CA ALA A 138 11.54 -4.29 25.46
C ALA A 138 11.97 -5.44 24.54
N HIS A 139 12.44 -6.53 25.15
CA HIS A 139 12.77 -7.76 24.43
C HIS A 139 11.55 -8.68 24.47
N LEU A 140 11.00 -9.01 23.31
CA LEU A 140 9.77 -9.79 23.11
C LEU A 140 9.99 -10.93 22.09
N SER A 141 11.23 -11.36 21.93
CA SER A 141 11.64 -12.38 20.97
C SER A 141 10.95 -13.71 21.24
N GLY A 142 10.31 -14.31 20.23
CA GLY A 142 9.60 -15.59 20.40
C GLY A 142 8.43 -15.56 21.41
N THR A 143 7.94 -14.37 21.77
CA THR A 143 6.83 -14.22 22.71
C THR A 143 5.52 -14.66 22.07
N ASN A 144 4.65 -15.31 22.86
CA ASN A 144 3.30 -15.63 22.42
C ASN A 144 2.31 -14.56 22.91
N LEU A 145 1.68 -13.85 21.98
CA LEU A 145 0.75 -12.74 22.16
C LEU A 145 -0.58 -13.01 21.42
N ILE A 146 -0.92 -14.28 21.16
CA ILE A 146 -2.17 -14.65 20.48
C ILE A 146 -3.36 -14.00 21.19
N SER A 147 -4.21 -13.31 20.41
CA SER A 147 -5.40 -12.59 20.88
C SER A 147 -5.14 -11.61 22.04
N ALA A 148 -3.91 -11.10 22.21
CA ALA A 148 -3.61 -10.11 23.23
C ALA A 148 -4.20 -8.73 22.86
N ASN A 149 -4.62 -7.96 23.87
CA ASN A 149 -5.06 -6.59 23.69
C ASN A 149 -3.87 -5.63 23.84
N LEU A 150 -3.37 -5.11 22.73
CA LEU A 150 -2.22 -4.21 22.60
C LEU A 150 -2.65 -2.81 22.13
N VAL A 151 -3.91 -2.41 22.34
CA VAL A 151 -4.42 -1.09 21.94
C VAL A 151 -3.56 0.01 22.56
N ALA A 152 -3.14 0.96 21.72
CA ALA A 152 -2.32 2.11 22.11
C ALA A 152 -1.02 1.73 22.87
N VAL A 153 -0.51 0.52 22.68
CA VAL A 153 0.76 0.09 23.29
C VAL A 153 1.93 0.89 22.67
N ASN A 154 2.94 1.22 23.47
CA ASN A 154 4.18 1.78 22.96
C ASN A 154 5.27 0.71 22.87
N LEU A 155 5.53 0.24 21.66
CA LEU A 155 6.56 -0.74 21.28
C LEU A 155 7.73 -0.10 20.51
N THR A 156 7.95 1.22 20.67
CA THR A 156 9.06 1.91 19.98
C THR A 156 10.39 1.20 20.24
N GLY A 157 11.07 0.80 19.17
CA GLY A 157 12.38 0.11 19.24
C GLY A 157 12.34 -1.28 19.88
N ALA A 158 11.17 -1.88 20.11
CA ALA A 158 11.05 -3.21 20.72
C ALA A 158 11.53 -4.33 19.79
N TYR A 159 12.00 -5.43 20.37
CA TYR A 159 12.48 -6.61 19.65
C TYR A 159 11.43 -7.72 19.66
N LEU A 160 10.65 -7.84 18.59
CA LEU A 160 9.55 -8.81 18.43
C LEU A 160 9.89 -9.94 17.44
N TRP A 161 11.17 -10.20 17.17
CA TRP A 161 11.52 -11.19 16.15
C TRP A 161 10.96 -12.59 16.49
N ASN A 162 10.38 -13.26 15.49
CA ASN A 162 9.74 -14.57 15.63
C ASN A 162 8.62 -14.65 16.70
N SER A 163 8.01 -13.52 17.08
CA SER A 163 6.88 -13.50 18.00
C SER A 163 5.57 -13.89 17.31
N ASN A 164 4.60 -14.38 18.09
CA ASN A 164 3.28 -14.77 17.59
C ASN A 164 2.20 -13.79 18.10
N LEU A 165 1.64 -13.00 17.20
CA LEU A 165 0.60 -12.00 17.41
C LEU A 165 -0.68 -12.31 16.62
N ILE A 166 -0.97 -13.59 16.33
CA ILE A 166 -2.21 -13.98 15.63
C ILE A 166 -3.42 -13.42 16.39
N ASP A 167 -4.35 -12.81 15.66
CA ASP A 167 -5.58 -12.17 16.19
C ASP A 167 -5.34 -11.09 17.26
N ALA A 168 -4.12 -10.57 17.40
CA ALA A 168 -3.82 -9.53 18.38
C ALA A 168 -4.44 -8.19 17.97
N ASN A 169 -4.87 -7.40 18.96
CA ASN A 169 -5.43 -6.07 18.73
C ASN A 169 -4.37 -4.99 19.00
N LEU A 170 -3.78 -4.43 17.95
CA LEU A 170 -2.76 -3.38 17.97
C LEU A 170 -3.29 -2.02 17.48
N ILE A 171 -4.59 -1.74 17.60
CA ILE A 171 -5.16 -0.45 17.15
C ILE A 171 -4.41 0.72 17.83
N GLY A 172 -3.89 1.64 17.01
CA GLY A 172 -3.15 2.81 17.48
C GLY A 172 -1.81 2.50 18.17
N ALA A 173 -1.28 1.28 18.04
CA ALA A 173 0.01 0.92 18.61
C ALA A 173 1.16 1.73 17.96
N ASN A 174 2.15 2.09 18.76
CA ASN A 174 3.38 2.69 18.27
C ASN A 174 4.50 1.65 18.18
N LEU A 175 4.79 1.17 16.98
CA LEU A 175 5.81 0.18 16.62
C LEU A 175 6.99 0.84 15.87
N LYS A 176 7.18 2.16 15.99
CA LYS A 176 8.26 2.88 15.30
C LYS A 176 9.61 2.23 15.59
N CYS A 177 10.37 1.93 14.53
CA CYS A 177 11.68 1.26 14.58
C CYS A 177 11.69 -0.10 15.31
N ALA A 178 10.54 -0.74 15.53
CA ALA A 178 10.48 -2.07 16.12
C ALA A 178 10.99 -3.12 15.14
N ASN A 179 11.57 -4.21 15.67
CA ASN A 179 11.96 -5.36 14.87
C ASN A 179 10.89 -6.46 14.97
N LEU A 180 10.05 -6.57 13.95
CA LEU A 180 9.03 -7.62 13.78
C LEU A 180 9.46 -8.67 12.74
N SER A 181 10.74 -8.78 12.42
CA SER A 181 11.20 -9.77 11.45
C SER A 181 10.73 -11.16 11.86
N TRP A 182 10.13 -11.91 10.93
CA TRP A 182 9.62 -13.28 11.19
C TRP A 182 8.45 -13.37 12.16
N ALA A 183 7.84 -12.25 12.57
CA ALA A 183 6.67 -12.28 13.44
C ALA A 183 5.43 -12.79 12.68
N ASN A 184 4.55 -13.52 13.38
CA ASN A 184 3.24 -13.90 12.85
C ASN A 184 2.17 -12.92 13.35
N LEU A 185 1.64 -12.10 12.46
CA LEU A 185 0.61 -11.08 12.65
C LEU A 185 -0.68 -11.42 11.90
N GLU A 186 -0.89 -12.68 11.53
CA GLU A 186 -2.07 -13.14 10.82
C GLU A 186 -3.36 -12.69 11.53
N ASN A 187 -4.29 -12.11 10.77
CA ASN A 187 -5.58 -11.58 11.24
C ASN A 187 -5.48 -10.53 12.36
N SER A 188 -4.29 -9.99 12.65
CA SER A 188 -4.13 -8.94 13.65
C SER A 188 -4.75 -7.61 13.19
N ASN A 189 -5.16 -6.78 14.15
CA ASN A 189 -5.69 -5.46 13.87
C ASN A 189 -4.65 -4.37 14.18
N LEU A 190 -4.05 -3.79 13.15
CA LEU A 190 -3.06 -2.72 13.18
C LEU A 190 -3.63 -1.38 12.71
N GLU A 191 -4.95 -1.18 12.79
CA GLU A 191 -5.59 0.06 12.36
C GLU A 191 -4.99 1.28 13.07
N ASN A 192 -4.63 2.31 12.31
CA ASN A 192 -3.97 3.53 12.80
C ASN A 192 -2.62 3.28 13.52
N ALA A 193 -1.98 2.13 13.36
CA ALA A 193 -0.68 1.85 13.97
C ALA A 193 0.46 2.63 13.29
N ASN A 194 1.47 3.00 14.08
CA ASN A 194 2.70 3.62 13.59
C ASN A 194 3.79 2.56 13.45
N LEU A 195 4.13 2.18 12.23
CA LEU A 195 5.13 1.18 11.85
C LEU A 195 6.34 1.82 11.12
N ARG A 196 6.52 3.14 11.26
CA ARG A 196 7.60 3.87 10.59
C ARG A 196 8.95 3.25 10.86
N CYS A 197 9.71 2.99 9.81
CA CYS A 197 11.04 2.38 9.88
C CYS A 197 11.09 1.02 10.64
N ALA A 198 9.95 0.34 10.81
CA ALA A 198 9.92 -0.99 11.40
C ALA A 198 10.51 -2.02 10.43
N ASN A 199 11.12 -3.06 10.99
CA ASN A 199 11.55 -4.21 10.20
C ASN A 199 10.46 -5.30 10.24
N LEU A 200 9.85 -5.59 9.11
CA LEU A 200 8.83 -6.62 8.91
C LEU A 200 9.33 -7.75 7.99
N SER A 201 10.65 -7.83 7.74
CA SER A 201 11.22 -8.85 6.87
C SER A 201 10.82 -10.27 7.29
N GLY A 202 10.16 -11.00 6.39
CA GLY A 202 9.68 -12.37 6.63
C GLY A 202 8.45 -12.48 7.53
N ALA A 203 7.80 -11.37 7.90
CA ALA A 203 6.60 -11.41 8.74
C ALA A 203 5.38 -11.97 7.97
N ASN A 204 4.48 -12.66 8.68
CA ASN A 204 3.19 -13.08 8.14
C ASN A 204 2.11 -12.10 8.59
N LEU A 205 1.56 -11.31 7.68
CA LEU A 205 0.46 -10.35 7.90
C LEU A 205 -0.78 -10.72 7.09
N ALA A 206 -0.96 -12.00 6.74
CA ALA A 206 -2.13 -12.45 5.98
C ALA A 206 -3.43 -12.06 6.71
N GLY A 207 -4.38 -11.47 5.96
CA GLY A 207 -5.66 -11.01 6.51
C GLY A 207 -5.58 -9.88 7.56
N ALA A 208 -4.39 -9.33 7.84
CA ALA A 208 -4.25 -8.28 8.84
C ALA A 208 -4.95 -6.98 8.39
N ASN A 209 -5.50 -6.23 9.35
CA ASN A 209 -6.10 -4.93 9.11
C ASN A 209 -5.09 -3.82 9.40
N LEU A 210 -4.50 -3.22 8.37
CA LEU A 210 -3.54 -2.11 8.47
C LEU A 210 -4.16 -0.77 8.06
N LYS A 211 -5.48 -0.64 7.98
CA LYS A 211 -6.14 0.59 7.54
C LYS A 211 -5.59 1.83 8.27
N ASN A 212 -5.24 2.87 7.51
CA ASN A 212 -4.64 4.12 7.99
C ASN A 212 -3.30 3.97 8.76
N ALA A 213 -2.63 2.82 8.69
CA ALA A 213 -1.32 2.66 9.32
C ALA A 213 -0.23 3.45 8.56
N ASP A 214 0.80 3.88 9.30
CA ASP A 214 1.99 4.53 8.74
C ASP A 214 3.16 3.55 8.70
N LEU A 215 3.46 3.02 7.52
CA LEU A 215 4.58 2.13 7.21
C LEU A 215 5.71 2.87 6.46
N SER A 216 5.77 4.21 6.53
CA SER A 216 6.80 4.96 5.81
C SER A 216 8.21 4.53 6.20
N GLY A 217 9.02 4.24 5.18
CA GLY A 217 10.38 3.72 5.31
C GLY A 217 10.49 2.35 6.00
N ALA A 218 9.40 1.59 6.14
CA ALA A 218 9.46 0.23 6.66
C ALA A 218 10.20 -0.72 5.70
N ILE A 219 10.84 -1.74 6.27
CA ILE A 219 11.57 -2.77 5.53
C ILE A 219 10.73 -4.04 5.55
N LEU A 220 10.13 -4.40 4.42
CA LEU A 220 9.33 -5.63 4.28
C LEU A 220 10.04 -6.70 3.47
N LYS A 221 11.09 -6.33 2.73
CA LYS A 221 11.93 -7.26 1.96
C LYS A 221 12.53 -8.35 2.86
N SER A 222 12.31 -9.61 2.48
CA SER A 222 13.05 -10.75 3.01
C SER A 222 14.41 -10.85 2.32
N LEU A 223 15.51 -10.92 3.08
CA LEU A 223 16.84 -11.25 2.57
C LEU A 223 17.10 -12.74 2.82
N CYS A 224 16.39 -13.64 2.13
CA CYS A 224 16.90 -15.00 1.99
C CYS A 224 18.00 -14.97 0.91
N TYR A 225 19.25 -15.14 1.33
CA TYR A 225 20.40 -15.28 0.43
C TYR A 225 20.42 -16.65 -0.29
N ASP A 226 19.61 -17.59 0.17
CA ASP A 226 19.35 -18.86 -0.49
C ASP A 226 17.97 -18.77 -1.15
N TYR A 227 17.96 -18.72 -2.49
CA TYR A 227 16.77 -18.70 -3.34
C TYR A 227 16.01 -20.03 -3.18
N ASP A 228 15.22 -20.14 -2.11
CA ASP A 228 14.20 -21.17 -1.95
C ASP A 228 12.84 -20.55 -2.32
N PRO A 229 12.27 -20.86 -3.50
CA PRO A 229 11.02 -20.28 -3.96
C PRO A 229 9.81 -20.60 -3.06
N ASP A 230 9.94 -21.55 -2.13
CA ASP A 230 8.92 -21.88 -1.14
C ASP A 230 9.10 -21.16 0.21
N ASN A 231 10.21 -20.41 0.41
CA ASN A 231 10.64 -19.95 1.72
C ASN A 231 10.79 -18.42 1.84
N ILE A 232 9.68 -17.87 2.33
CA ILE A 232 9.56 -16.63 3.12
C ILE A 232 9.78 -15.33 2.36
N ILE A 233 8.64 -14.76 2.01
CA ILE A 233 8.48 -13.63 1.11
C ILE A 233 8.01 -12.35 1.85
N THR A 234 7.62 -12.45 3.13
CA THR A 234 6.67 -11.53 3.78
C THR A 234 5.31 -11.63 3.11
N ASN A 235 4.28 -11.95 3.89
CA ASN A 235 2.96 -12.27 3.38
C ASN A 235 1.94 -11.21 3.81
N LEU A 236 1.40 -10.47 2.86
CA LEU A 236 0.30 -9.51 3.02
C LEU A 236 -0.94 -9.95 2.23
N THR A 237 -1.07 -11.25 1.93
CA THR A 237 -2.21 -11.77 1.17
C THR A 237 -3.53 -11.40 1.85
N GLY A 238 -4.44 -10.80 1.09
CA GLY A 238 -5.77 -10.39 1.59
C GLY A 238 -5.76 -9.31 2.68
N ALA A 239 -4.60 -8.70 2.98
CA ALA A 239 -4.51 -7.66 4.00
C ALA A 239 -5.29 -6.41 3.58
N ASN A 240 -5.87 -5.71 4.56
CA ASN A 240 -6.49 -4.42 4.34
C ASN A 240 -5.46 -3.30 4.55
N LEU A 241 -4.95 -2.75 3.45
CA LEU A 241 -3.97 -1.66 3.37
C LEU A 241 -4.62 -0.35 2.89
N THR A 242 -5.93 -0.20 3.07
CA THR A 242 -6.65 1.01 2.62
C THR A 242 -6.07 2.24 3.30
N ASN A 243 -5.78 3.28 2.51
CA ASN A 243 -5.31 4.58 3.00
C ASN A 243 -4.01 4.50 3.84
N VAL A 244 -3.19 3.46 3.59
CA VAL A 244 -1.90 3.26 4.25
C VAL A 244 -0.84 4.17 3.64
N ASN A 245 0.08 4.65 4.47
CA ASN A 245 1.30 5.29 4.01
C ASN A 245 2.46 4.29 3.90
N LEU A 246 2.88 3.98 2.67
CA LEU A 246 4.02 3.13 2.29
C LEU A 246 5.13 3.94 1.58
N GLU A 247 5.16 5.27 1.77
CA GLU A 247 6.20 6.12 1.19
C GLU A 247 7.60 5.57 1.50
N MET A 248 8.41 5.41 0.45
CA MET A 248 9.78 4.89 0.50
C MET A 248 9.93 3.49 1.14
N ALA A 249 8.84 2.73 1.31
CA ALA A 249 8.91 1.38 1.84
C ALA A 249 9.58 0.42 0.85
N ASP A 250 10.33 -0.56 1.36
CA ASP A 250 10.87 -1.65 0.54
C ASP A 250 9.96 -2.87 0.62
N LEU A 251 9.09 -3.00 -0.39
CA LEU A 251 8.12 -4.07 -0.62
C LEU A 251 8.64 -5.08 -1.65
N SER A 252 9.94 -5.10 -1.95
CA SER A 252 10.50 -6.02 -2.94
C SER A 252 10.22 -7.48 -2.54
N LEU A 253 9.85 -8.29 -3.52
CA LEU A 253 9.42 -9.69 -3.40
C LEU A 253 8.10 -9.92 -2.66
N VAL A 254 7.58 -8.96 -1.90
CA VAL A 254 6.45 -9.16 -0.97
C VAL A 254 5.20 -9.72 -1.68
N ASN A 255 4.52 -10.68 -1.04
CA ASN A 255 3.24 -11.18 -1.51
C ASN A 255 2.08 -10.29 -1.02
N LEU A 256 1.54 -9.48 -1.91
CA LEU A 256 0.40 -8.57 -1.73
C LEU A 256 -0.86 -9.07 -2.47
N SER A 257 -0.92 -10.33 -2.87
CA SER A 257 -2.05 -10.83 -3.66
C SER A 257 -3.38 -10.68 -2.91
N TYR A 258 -4.45 -10.34 -3.63
CA TYR A 258 -5.79 -10.09 -3.07
C TYR A 258 -5.89 -9.00 -1.99
N SER A 259 -4.81 -8.26 -1.73
CA SER A 259 -4.82 -7.19 -0.72
C SER A 259 -5.58 -5.96 -1.22
N ASN A 260 -6.08 -5.16 -0.29
CA ASN A 260 -6.73 -3.89 -0.60
C ASN A 260 -5.80 -2.71 -0.29
N LEU A 261 -5.15 -2.16 -1.30
CA LEU A 261 -4.30 -0.95 -1.26
C LEU A 261 -5.04 0.31 -1.75
N SER A 262 -6.37 0.34 -1.76
CA SER A 262 -7.09 1.53 -2.24
C SER A 262 -6.73 2.79 -1.46
N ASP A 263 -6.62 3.90 -2.17
CA ASP A 263 -6.26 5.24 -1.63
C ASP A 263 -4.91 5.27 -0.88
N SER A 264 -4.05 4.26 -1.04
CA SER A 264 -2.76 4.21 -0.34
C SER A 264 -1.69 5.08 -1.00
N ASN A 265 -0.71 5.51 -0.21
CA ASN A 265 0.46 6.25 -0.68
C ASN A 265 1.67 5.32 -0.80
N LEU A 266 2.13 5.01 -2.00
CA LEU A 266 3.33 4.23 -2.30
C LEU A 266 4.42 5.06 -3.00
N THR A 267 4.43 6.38 -2.80
CA THR A 267 5.42 7.26 -3.43
C THR A 267 6.85 6.79 -3.14
N ASN A 268 7.67 6.63 -4.19
CA ASN A 268 9.05 6.14 -4.12
C ASN A 268 9.23 4.76 -3.45
N ALA A 269 8.16 3.96 -3.34
CA ALA A 269 8.27 2.60 -2.80
C ALA A 269 9.00 1.66 -3.78
N LYS A 270 9.67 0.63 -3.25
CA LYS A 270 10.26 -0.44 -4.07
C LYS A 270 9.33 -1.63 -4.08
N LEU A 271 8.83 -2.02 -5.25
CA LEU A 271 7.92 -3.14 -5.48
C LEU A 271 8.55 -4.18 -6.41
N ILE A 272 9.89 -4.24 -6.47
CA ILE A 272 10.62 -5.14 -7.37
C ILE A 272 10.23 -6.59 -7.09
N LEU A 273 9.77 -7.34 -8.09
CA LEU A 273 9.30 -8.73 -7.97
C LEU A 273 8.14 -8.95 -6.97
N ALA A 274 7.45 -7.88 -6.55
CA ALA A 274 6.31 -8.01 -5.64
C ALA A 274 5.12 -8.70 -6.34
N ASN A 275 4.37 -9.53 -5.60
CA ASN A 275 3.15 -10.15 -6.13
C ASN A 275 1.91 -9.34 -5.73
N LEU A 276 1.38 -8.53 -6.63
CA LEU A 276 0.17 -7.72 -6.49
C LEU A 276 -1.03 -8.33 -7.22
N SER A 277 -1.02 -9.63 -7.56
CA SER A 277 -2.11 -10.24 -8.32
C SER A 277 -3.46 -10.13 -7.60
N ASN A 278 -4.50 -9.72 -8.31
CA ASN A 278 -5.85 -9.47 -7.80
C ASN A 278 -5.92 -8.42 -6.67
N ALA A 279 -4.86 -7.63 -6.45
CA ALA A 279 -4.88 -6.57 -5.44
C ALA A 279 -5.73 -5.37 -5.91
N ASN A 280 -6.37 -4.67 -4.98
CA ASN A 280 -7.06 -3.43 -5.26
C ASN A 280 -6.15 -2.22 -5.03
N LEU A 281 -5.68 -1.56 -6.08
CA LEU A 281 -4.85 -0.34 -6.03
C LEU A 281 -5.62 0.91 -6.47
N SER A 282 -6.96 0.89 -6.44
CA SER A 282 -7.76 2.02 -6.90
C SER A 282 -7.40 3.30 -6.15
N ASN A 283 -7.14 4.38 -6.89
CA ASN A 283 -6.69 5.70 -6.39
C ASN A 283 -5.36 5.68 -5.61
N ALA A 284 -4.59 4.60 -5.64
CA ALA A 284 -3.29 4.56 -4.98
C ALA A 284 -2.29 5.50 -5.68
N ASN A 285 -1.39 6.12 -4.92
CA ASN A 285 -0.31 6.94 -5.45
C ASN A 285 0.98 6.14 -5.55
N LEU A 286 1.42 5.78 -6.76
CA LEU A 286 2.68 5.08 -7.05
C LEU A 286 3.71 5.99 -7.73
N GLU A 287 3.63 7.32 -7.53
CA GLU A 287 4.61 8.24 -8.10
C GLU A 287 6.05 7.87 -7.66
N GLY A 288 6.96 7.67 -8.62
CA GLY A 288 8.35 7.29 -8.34
C GLY A 288 8.56 5.85 -7.87
N ALA A 289 7.52 5.02 -7.79
CA ALA A 289 7.65 3.64 -7.32
C ALA A 289 8.40 2.75 -8.33
N ASP A 290 9.28 1.87 -7.85
CA ASP A 290 9.99 0.90 -8.67
C ASP A 290 9.20 -0.42 -8.76
N LEU A 291 8.55 -0.65 -9.91
CA LEU A 291 7.68 -1.81 -10.17
C LEU A 291 8.38 -2.93 -10.96
N LYS A 292 9.71 -2.93 -11.05
CA LYS A 292 10.44 -3.89 -11.88
C LYS A 292 10.04 -5.34 -11.57
N ASP A 293 9.59 -6.07 -12.58
CA ASP A 293 9.18 -7.48 -12.50
C ASP A 293 8.03 -7.77 -11.50
N ALA A 294 7.25 -6.77 -11.08
CA ALA A 294 6.09 -6.96 -10.22
C ALA A 294 4.94 -7.67 -10.96
N ASN A 295 4.25 -8.59 -10.29
CA ASN A 295 3.07 -9.28 -10.83
C ASN A 295 1.79 -8.51 -10.51
N LEU A 296 1.15 -7.92 -11.53
CA LEU A 296 -0.09 -7.14 -11.41
C LEU A 296 -1.33 -7.85 -12.02
N ILE A 297 -1.26 -9.16 -12.27
CA ILE A 297 -2.35 -9.90 -12.94
C ILE A 297 -3.65 -9.77 -12.13
N GLY A 298 -4.72 -9.24 -12.75
CA GLY A 298 -6.04 -9.07 -12.12
C GLY A 298 -6.13 -7.91 -11.12
N ALA A 299 -5.07 -7.11 -10.95
CA ALA A 299 -5.09 -5.97 -10.04
C ALA A 299 -6.01 -4.85 -10.56
N ASN A 300 -6.76 -4.20 -9.65
CA ASN A 300 -7.54 -3.00 -9.97
C ASN A 300 -6.66 -1.75 -9.88
N LEU A 301 -6.43 -1.08 -11.02
CA LEU A 301 -5.60 0.13 -11.12
C LEU A 301 -6.42 1.41 -11.40
N GLN A 302 -7.72 1.39 -11.14
CA GLN A 302 -8.59 2.53 -11.41
C GLN A 302 -8.14 3.78 -10.64
N GLY A 303 -7.80 4.86 -11.34
CA GLY A 303 -7.41 6.13 -10.72
C GLY A 303 -6.01 6.15 -10.08
N THR A 304 -5.21 5.09 -10.28
CA THR A 304 -3.84 5.01 -9.77
C THR A 304 -2.92 6.05 -10.42
N ILE A 305 -2.05 6.70 -9.64
CA ILE A 305 -1.05 7.67 -10.12
C ILE A 305 0.29 6.94 -10.35
N LEU A 306 0.91 7.05 -11.54
CA LEU A 306 2.14 6.31 -11.92
C LEU A 306 3.27 7.23 -12.45
N ILE A 307 3.27 8.51 -12.10
CA ILE A 307 4.23 9.49 -12.62
C ILE A 307 5.66 9.14 -12.15
N ASN A 308 6.67 9.25 -13.02
CA ASN A 308 8.10 9.03 -12.69
C ASN A 308 8.48 7.66 -12.09
N ALA A 309 7.63 6.64 -12.17
CA ALA A 309 8.02 5.27 -11.83
C ALA A 309 9.12 4.81 -12.81
N PRO A 310 10.34 4.45 -12.36
CA PRO A 310 11.41 4.00 -13.25
C PRO A 310 11.06 2.61 -13.81
N ILE A 311 10.31 2.56 -14.91
CA ILE A 311 10.08 1.34 -15.69
C ILE A 311 11.31 1.05 -16.58
N ASN A 312 12.51 1.15 -16.01
CA ASN A 312 13.77 1.10 -16.74
C ASN A 312 14.37 -0.31 -16.71
N ASN A 313 13.75 -1.23 -17.47
CA ASN A 313 14.41 -2.34 -18.17
C ASN A 313 13.41 -3.07 -19.09
N LEU A 314 12.99 -2.39 -20.16
CA LEU A 314 12.06 -2.91 -21.17
C LEU A 314 12.76 -3.75 -22.25
N SER A 315 13.71 -4.62 -21.89
CA SER A 315 14.27 -5.58 -22.85
C SER A 315 13.63 -6.98 -22.76
N GLN A 316 12.78 -7.25 -21.77
CA GLN A 316 12.10 -8.57 -21.64
C GLN A 316 10.68 -8.54 -21.03
N LEU A 317 10.16 -7.40 -20.57
CA LEU A 317 8.75 -7.27 -20.19
C LEU A 317 7.98 -6.59 -21.31
N ASP A 318 7.09 -7.32 -21.96
CA ASP A 318 6.22 -6.78 -22.98
C ASP A 318 5.19 -5.87 -22.31
N TRP A 319 5.52 -4.57 -22.17
CA TRP A 319 4.65 -3.49 -21.66
C TRP A 319 3.27 -3.47 -22.35
N THR A 320 3.14 -4.12 -23.50
CA THR A 320 1.87 -4.32 -24.17
C THR A 320 0.94 -5.24 -23.38
N ILE A 321 1.44 -6.22 -22.61
CA ILE A 321 0.62 -7.16 -21.82
C ILE A 321 -0.30 -6.43 -20.83
N PRO A 322 0.20 -5.59 -19.89
CA PRO A 322 -0.68 -4.86 -18.98
C PRO A 322 -1.63 -3.90 -19.71
N LEU A 323 -1.18 -3.25 -20.79
CA LEU A 323 -2.05 -2.37 -21.57
C LEU A 323 -3.11 -3.10 -22.40
N LYS A 324 -2.84 -4.33 -22.87
CA LYS A 324 -3.81 -5.21 -23.54
C LYS A 324 -4.85 -5.73 -22.57
N PHE A 325 -4.45 -5.98 -21.32
CA PHE A 325 -5.40 -6.36 -20.27
C PHE A 325 -6.33 -5.21 -19.91
N LEU A 326 -5.78 -4.01 -19.66
CA LEU A 326 -6.57 -2.79 -19.45
C LEU A 326 -7.48 -2.49 -20.64
N GLN A 327 -7.01 -2.75 -21.87
CA GLN A 327 -7.83 -2.63 -23.06
C GLN A 327 -9.02 -3.60 -23.05
N SER A 328 -8.82 -4.83 -22.57
CA SER A 328 -9.88 -5.83 -22.48
C SER A 328 -10.95 -5.44 -21.45
N ASP A 329 -10.53 -4.93 -20.28
CA ASP A 329 -11.43 -4.35 -19.28
C ASP A 329 -12.22 -3.15 -19.84
N PHE A 330 -11.51 -2.21 -20.45
CA PHE A 330 -12.10 -1.04 -21.08
C PHE A 330 -13.17 -1.41 -22.13
N ILE A 331 -12.91 -2.42 -22.97
CA ILE A 331 -13.89 -2.93 -23.94
C ILE A 331 -15.12 -3.50 -23.22
N ASN A 332 -14.96 -4.19 -22.10
CA ASN A 332 -16.09 -4.72 -21.33
C ASN A 332 -16.95 -3.59 -20.75
N ARG A 333 -16.33 -2.55 -20.19
CA ARG A 333 -17.04 -1.37 -19.67
C ARG A 333 -17.72 -0.55 -20.76
N LEU A 334 -17.08 -0.45 -21.92
CA LEU A 334 -17.69 0.13 -23.12
C LEU A 334 -18.92 -0.66 -23.56
N LYS A 335 -18.93 -1.99 -23.44
CA LYS A 335 -20.09 -2.86 -23.73
C LYS A 335 -21.20 -2.75 -22.69
N SER A 336 -20.86 -2.56 -21.41
CA SER A 336 -21.84 -2.39 -20.32
C SER A 336 -22.35 -0.97 -20.15
N ASN A 337 -21.86 0.00 -20.94
CA ASN A 337 -22.10 1.45 -20.79
C ASN A 337 -21.62 2.03 -19.45
N GLU A 338 -20.66 1.37 -18.78
CA GLU A 338 -20.07 1.81 -17.50
C GLU A 338 -18.76 2.57 -17.73
N LEU A 339 -18.84 3.64 -18.52
CA LEU A 339 -17.69 4.48 -18.85
C LEU A 339 -17.52 5.63 -17.86
N LEU A 340 -16.27 5.97 -17.57
CA LEU A 340 -15.93 7.15 -16.78
C LEU A 340 -16.17 8.43 -17.58
N TYR A 341 -17.02 9.30 -17.01
CA TYR A 341 -17.18 10.69 -17.45
C TYR A 341 -16.66 11.63 -16.37
N CYS A 342 -15.59 12.37 -16.68
CA CYS A 342 -15.05 13.39 -15.80
C CYS A 342 -15.16 14.78 -16.47
N PRO A 343 -15.93 15.72 -15.92
CA PRO A 343 -16.04 17.07 -16.47
C PRO A 343 -14.86 17.98 -16.06
N THR A 344 -14.00 17.54 -15.14
CA THR A 344 -12.89 18.33 -14.60
C THR A 344 -11.69 18.28 -15.55
N GLU A 345 -11.26 19.44 -16.02
CA GLU A 345 -10.08 19.61 -16.87
C GLU A 345 -8.82 19.02 -16.21
N GLY A 346 -8.01 18.29 -16.98
CA GLY A 346 -6.78 17.64 -16.50
C GLY A 346 -6.96 16.28 -15.84
N ARG A 347 -8.19 15.77 -15.66
CA ARG A 347 -8.46 14.39 -15.23
C ARG A 347 -8.85 13.51 -16.42
N HIS A 348 -8.45 12.24 -16.38
CA HIS A 348 -8.74 11.32 -17.47
C HIS A 348 -10.24 10.96 -17.50
N SER A 349 -10.86 11.17 -18.65
CA SER A 349 -12.23 10.77 -18.95
C SER A 349 -12.18 9.82 -20.14
N GLU A 350 -12.92 8.72 -20.06
CA GLU A 350 -13.01 7.76 -21.15
C GLU A 350 -14.01 8.21 -22.22
N ILE A 351 -14.99 9.01 -21.79
CA ILE A 351 -15.88 9.76 -22.67
C ILE A 351 -15.43 11.22 -22.72
N THR A 352 -15.14 11.70 -23.91
CA THR A 352 -14.96 13.13 -24.18
C THR A 352 -16.23 13.67 -24.81
N LYS A 353 -16.78 14.75 -24.22
CA LYS A 353 -17.92 15.48 -24.78
C LYS A 353 -17.47 16.80 -25.38
N ILE A 354 -17.75 17.03 -26.66
CA ILE A 354 -17.47 18.29 -27.34
C ILE A 354 -18.81 19.00 -27.61
N TYR A 355 -18.98 20.18 -27.03
CA TYR A 355 -20.21 20.98 -27.08
C TYR A 355 -19.91 22.49 -27.05
N GLY A 356 -20.94 23.32 -27.25
CA GLY A 356 -20.87 24.78 -27.14
C GLY A 356 -19.82 25.41 -28.07
N LYS A 357 -19.06 26.38 -27.55
CA LYS A 357 -18.08 27.15 -28.33
C LYS A 357 -17.06 26.27 -29.06
N LYS A 358 -16.58 25.22 -28.39
CA LYS A 358 -15.57 24.32 -28.96
C LYS A 358 -16.13 23.52 -30.15
N ARG A 359 -17.37 23.07 -30.05
CA ARG A 359 -18.09 22.44 -31.17
C ARG A 359 -18.22 23.40 -32.35
N ASP A 360 -18.62 24.64 -32.09
CA ASP A 360 -18.81 25.66 -33.14
C ASP A 360 -17.51 25.97 -33.87
N GLU A 361 -16.39 26.12 -33.15
CA GLU A 361 -15.06 26.31 -33.74
C GLU A 361 -14.67 25.17 -34.68
N VAL A 362 -14.91 23.92 -34.27
CA VAL A 362 -14.60 22.75 -35.11
C VAL A 362 -15.53 22.69 -36.33
N ARG A 363 -16.82 22.96 -36.16
CA ARG A 363 -17.80 22.97 -37.26
C ARG A 363 -17.47 24.04 -38.30
N ASP A 364 -17.16 25.25 -37.85
CA ASP A 364 -16.82 26.38 -38.73
C ASP A 364 -15.52 26.11 -39.50
N PHE A 365 -14.55 25.44 -38.87
CA PHE A 365 -13.34 24.95 -39.55
C PHE A 365 -13.68 23.96 -40.67
N CYS A 366 -14.59 23.01 -40.42
CA CYS A 366 -14.99 22.03 -41.43
C CYS A 366 -15.67 22.68 -42.64
N TRP A 367 -16.55 23.66 -42.43
CA TRP A 367 -17.19 24.40 -43.52
C TRP A 367 -16.21 25.26 -44.33
N LYS A 368 -15.18 25.83 -43.69
CA LYS A 368 -14.08 26.50 -44.40
C LYS A 368 -13.32 25.54 -45.32
N MET A 369 -13.13 24.29 -44.90
CA MET A 369 -12.51 23.27 -45.73
C MET A 369 -13.40 22.90 -46.92
N VAL A 370 -14.69 22.69 -46.72
CA VAL A 370 -15.64 22.44 -47.82
C VAL A 370 -15.59 23.55 -48.88
N ALA A 371 -15.55 24.81 -48.45
CA ALA A 371 -15.46 25.96 -49.35
C ALA A 371 -14.16 26.01 -50.18
N LYS A 372 -13.09 25.39 -49.66
CA LYS A 372 -11.75 25.30 -50.28
C LYS A 372 -11.65 24.17 -51.31
N TYR A 373 -12.32 23.04 -51.09
CA TYR A 373 -12.29 21.86 -51.98
C TYR A 373 -13.58 21.70 -52.79
N ARG A 374 -13.86 22.68 -53.65
CA ARG A 374 -15.13 22.73 -54.40
C ARG A 374 -15.34 21.61 -55.45
N ASN A 375 -14.31 20.79 -55.70
CA ASN A 375 -14.32 19.78 -56.77
C ASN A 375 -14.75 18.37 -56.29
N GLU A 376 -15.00 18.17 -54.99
CA GLU A 376 -15.46 16.90 -54.42
C GLU A 376 -16.84 17.06 -53.75
N ASP A 377 -17.46 15.95 -53.32
CA ASP A 377 -18.74 15.98 -52.60
C ASP A 377 -18.63 16.80 -51.30
N PRO A 378 -19.34 17.95 -51.18
CA PRO A 378 -19.28 18.82 -50.00
C PRO A 378 -19.62 18.09 -48.70
N LYS A 379 -20.55 17.13 -48.74
CA LYS A 379 -20.97 16.37 -47.57
C LYS A 379 -19.88 15.41 -47.12
N LEU A 380 -19.20 14.78 -48.07
CA LEU A 380 -18.09 13.87 -47.80
C LEU A 380 -16.89 14.60 -47.18
N ILE A 381 -16.53 15.76 -47.74
CA ILE A 381 -15.44 16.61 -47.21
C ILE A 381 -15.75 17.04 -45.77
N PHE A 382 -16.98 17.51 -45.53
CA PHE A 382 -17.41 17.93 -44.20
C PHE A 382 -17.26 16.80 -43.19
N ILE A 383 -17.84 15.63 -43.47
CA ILE A 383 -17.83 14.48 -42.55
C ILE A 383 -16.40 14.03 -42.26
N ASN A 384 -15.55 13.89 -43.28
CA ASN A 384 -14.17 13.42 -43.09
C ASN A 384 -13.33 14.41 -42.29
N THR A 385 -13.45 15.71 -42.59
CA THR A 385 -12.76 16.77 -41.84
C THR A 385 -13.22 16.79 -40.39
N MET A 386 -14.53 16.63 -40.16
CA MET A 386 -15.13 16.62 -38.84
C MET A 386 -14.63 15.43 -38.01
N LYS A 387 -14.56 14.22 -38.60
CA LYS A 387 -13.99 13.03 -37.94
C LYS A 387 -12.57 13.25 -37.47
N GLY A 388 -11.70 13.74 -38.35
CA GLY A 388 -10.30 14.00 -38.03
C GLY A 388 -10.19 15.01 -36.89
N LYS A 389 -10.91 16.13 -37.00
CA LYS A 389 -10.79 17.22 -36.03
C LYS A 389 -11.36 16.87 -34.65
N LEU A 390 -12.48 16.15 -34.58
CA LEU A 390 -12.99 15.63 -33.31
C LEU A 390 -11.99 14.67 -32.66
N GLY A 391 -11.40 13.76 -33.45
CA GLY A 391 -10.39 12.84 -32.95
C GLY A 391 -9.20 13.57 -32.34
N GLU A 392 -8.66 14.59 -33.03
CA GLU A 392 -7.55 15.39 -32.50
C GLU A 392 -7.87 16.03 -31.16
N GLU A 393 -9.07 16.61 -30.99
CA GLU A 393 -9.43 17.27 -29.74
C GLU A 393 -9.51 16.29 -28.56
N VAL A 394 -9.93 15.05 -28.81
CA VAL A 394 -9.92 13.95 -27.82
C VAL A 394 -8.50 13.56 -27.43
N VAL A 395 -7.61 13.43 -28.41
CA VAL A 395 -6.21 13.05 -28.12
C VAL A 395 -5.45 14.19 -27.45
N LYS A 396 -5.70 15.45 -27.86
CA LYS A 396 -5.14 16.64 -27.21
C LYS A 396 -5.58 16.77 -25.76
N SER A 397 -6.85 16.51 -25.44
CA SER A 397 -7.29 16.57 -24.04
C SER A 397 -6.58 15.52 -23.18
N CYS A 398 -6.26 14.35 -23.74
CA CYS A 398 -5.50 13.30 -23.06
C CYS A 398 -4.01 13.66 -22.89
N LEU A 399 -3.40 14.32 -23.87
CA LEU A 399 -1.96 14.59 -23.88
C LEU A 399 -1.58 15.96 -23.29
N GLY A 400 -2.53 16.89 -23.21
CA GLY A 400 -2.34 18.24 -22.67
C GLY A 400 -1.15 18.94 -23.30
N ASP A 401 -0.26 19.45 -22.45
CA ASP A 401 0.94 20.19 -22.87
C ASP A 401 2.02 19.33 -23.54
N LEU A 402 1.81 18.01 -23.75
CA LEU A 402 2.79 17.16 -24.44
C LEU A 402 2.79 17.39 -25.96
N VAL A 403 1.69 17.91 -26.53
CA VAL A 403 1.49 18.03 -27.98
C VAL A 403 1.19 19.45 -28.42
N ARG A 404 1.58 19.77 -29.66
CA ARG A 404 1.18 21.00 -30.35
C ARG A 404 0.30 20.65 -31.54
N SER A 405 -0.65 21.55 -31.84
CA SER A 405 -1.43 21.44 -33.08
C SER A 405 -0.56 21.79 -34.28
N VAL A 406 -0.62 20.98 -35.33
CA VAL A 406 0.06 21.26 -36.61
C VAL A 406 -0.59 22.48 -37.29
N ASN A 407 0.21 23.32 -37.93
CA ASN A 407 -0.27 24.54 -38.58
C ASN A 407 -0.88 24.25 -39.96
N TYR A 408 -2.22 24.20 -40.03
CA TYR A 408 -2.98 23.95 -41.26
C TYR A 408 -2.86 25.04 -42.34
N ASN A 409 -2.16 26.14 -42.08
CA ASN A 409 -1.91 27.18 -43.08
C ASN A 409 -0.79 26.80 -44.07
N VAL A 410 -0.01 25.75 -43.79
CA VAL A 410 1.14 25.34 -44.61
C VAL A 410 0.83 24.13 -45.51
N LEU A 411 -0.20 23.33 -45.21
CA LEU A 411 -0.68 22.23 -46.06
C LEU A 411 -2.22 22.10 -46.02
N PRO A 412 -2.91 22.13 -47.18
CA PRO A 412 -4.35 21.94 -47.24
C PRO A 412 -4.70 20.45 -47.08
N GLY A 413 -5.44 20.09 -46.01
CA GLY A 413 -6.07 18.77 -45.86
C GLY A 413 -5.38 17.83 -44.88
N GLY A 414 -4.88 18.35 -43.75
CA GLY A 414 -3.82 17.65 -43.03
C GLY A 414 -2.59 17.50 -43.93
N ASP A 415 -1.44 17.13 -43.39
CA ASP A 415 -0.36 16.64 -44.25
C ASP A 415 -0.63 15.19 -44.72
N GLY A 416 -1.74 14.57 -44.25
CA GLY A 416 -2.05 13.15 -44.43
C GLY A 416 -1.02 12.22 -43.81
N LYS A 417 -0.14 12.77 -42.95
CA LYS A 417 1.10 12.15 -42.51
C LYS A 417 1.33 12.27 -41.01
N VAL A 418 0.89 13.34 -40.33
CA VAL A 418 1.01 13.59 -38.88
C VAL A 418 -0.09 14.56 -38.41
N ASP A 419 -0.93 14.14 -37.46
CA ASP A 419 -2.01 15.00 -36.94
C ASP A 419 -1.58 15.83 -35.71
N LEU A 420 -0.72 15.27 -34.87
CA LEU A 420 -0.15 15.93 -33.69
C LEU A 420 1.35 15.67 -33.63
N ILE A 421 2.11 16.67 -33.18
CA ILE A 421 3.55 16.56 -32.96
C ILE A 421 3.81 16.83 -31.49
N THR A 422 4.66 16.02 -30.85
CA THR A 422 5.09 16.29 -29.48
C THR A 422 6.06 17.49 -29.43
N TYR A 423 6.45 17.96 -28.23
CA TYR A 423 7.49 18.99 -28.14
C TYR A 423 8.84 18.56 -28.72
N ASN A 424 9.08 17.25 -28.85
CA ASN A 424 10.10 16.71 -29.72
C ASN A 424 9.54 16.59 -31.14
N SER A 425 10.03 17.44 -32.04
CA SER A 425 9.52 17.58 -33.41
C SER A 425 9.62 16.31 -34.26
N ASN A 426 10.32 15.28 -33.77
CA ASN A 426 10.54 14.02 -34.48
C ASN A 426 9.52 12.92 -34.14
N ILE A 427 8.60 13.16 -33.19
CA ILE A 427 7.58 12.17 -32.80
C ILE A 427 6.21 12.64 -33.28
N GLY A 428 5.77 12.05 -34.39
CA GLY A 428 4.43 12.23 -34.94
C GLY A 428 3.40 11.28 -34.33
N ILE A 429 2.18 11.76 -34.14
CA ILE A 429 1.00 10.99 -33.74
C ILE A 429 -0.05 11.13 -34.83
N GLN A 430 -0.49 10.00 -35.38
CA GLN A 430 -1.64 9.96 -36.27
C GLN A 430 -2.90 9.66 -35.48
N VAL A 431 -3.95 10.45 -35.69
CA VAL A 431 -5.25 10.23 -35.07
C VAL A 431 -6.21 9.62 -36.09
N LYS A 432 -6.86 8.53 -35.71
CA LYS A 432 -7.82 7.82 -36.56
C LYS A 432 -9.16 7.77 -35.86
N ALA A 433 -10.15 8.44 -36.42
CA ALA A 433 -11.52 8.41 -35.93
C ALA A 433 -12.38 7.50 -36.81
N THR A 434 -13.11 6.58 -36.19
CA THR A 434 -14.07 5.70 -36.88
C THR A 434 -15.43 5.80 -36.22
N HIS A 435 -16.49 5.63 -37.02
CA HIS A 435 -17.84 5.50 -36.48
C HIS A 435 -18.26 4.03 -36.58
N SER A 436 -18.80 3.51 -35.49
CA SER A 436 -19.44 2.20 -35.49
C SER A 436 -20.60 2.18 -34.49
N SER A 437 -21.71 1.57 -34.88
CA SER A 437 -22.86 1.34 -34.00
C SER A 437 -22.67 0.14 -33.06
N ARG A 438 -21.67 -0.72 -33.31
CA ARG A 438 -21.31 -1.87 -32.45
C ARG A 438 -19.81 -1.94 -32.22
N ILE A 439 -19.41 -1.98 -30.96
CA ILE A 439 -18.01 -1.99 -30.50
C ILE A 439 -17.22 -3.13 -31.15
N ASP A 440 -17.79 -4.34 -31.20
CA ASP A 440 -17.13 -5.53 -31.79
C ASP A 440 -16.82 -5.41 -33.28
N THR A 441 -17.46 -4.45 -33.96
CA THR A 441 -17.27 -4.20 -35.39
C THR A 441 -16.40 -2.98 -35.67
N ALA A 442 -16.01 -2.24 -34.62
CA ALA A 442 -15.16 -1.06 -34.75
C ALA A 442 -13.76 -1.45 -35.25
N ARG A 443 -13.36 -0.84 -36.37
CA ARG A 443 -12.04 -1.02 -37.00
C ARG A 443 -11.49 0.30 -37.48
N TRP A 444 -10.16 0.41 -37.42
CA TRP A 444 -9.40 1.53 -37.96
C TRP A 444 -8.55 1.04 -39.13
N PHE A 445 -8.73 1.66 -40.28
CA PHE A 445 -7.99 1.34 -41.50
C PHE A 445 -6.74 2.20 -41.59
N ILE A 446 -5.60 1.56 -41.83
CA ILE A 446 -4.27 2.16 -41.74
C ILE A 446 -3.57 1.96 -43.07
N SER A 447 -2.94 3.01 -43.59
CA SER A 447 -2.12 2.97 -44.80
C SER A 447 -0.62 2.92 -44.46
N LYS A 448 0.20 2.49 -45.42
CA LYS A 448 1.66 2.48 -45.29
C LYS A 448 2.25 3.87 -45.04
N ASP A 449 1.71 4.90 -45.67
CA ASP A 449 2.19 6.28 -45.55
C ASP A 449 1.97 6.83 -44.13
N GLU A 450 0.91 6.37 -43.45
CA GLU A 450 0.60 6.74 -42.06
C GLU A 450 1.57 6.12 -41.05
N LEU A 451 2.26 5.01 -41.38
CA LEU A 451 3.22 4.38 -40.47
C LEU A 451 4.61 5.01 -40.53
N GLN A 452 5.01 5.56 -41.69
CA GLN A 452 6.38 6.02 -41.92
C GLN A 452 6.75 7.30 -41.16
N ASN A 453 5.76 8.14 -40.84
CA ASN A 453 5.98 9.47 -40.26
C ASN A 453 5.51 9.59 -38.81
N ASN A 454 4.98 8.51 -38.23
CA ASN A 454 4.39 8.53 -36.88
C ASN A 454 5.02 7.46 -35.99
N ALA A 455 5.15 7.77 -34.71
CA ALA A 455 5.51 6.80 -33.68
C ALA A 455 4.28 6.00 -33.21
N VAL A 456 3.11 6.62 -33.22
CA VAL A 456 1.87 6.05 -32.67
C VAL A 456 0.65 6.39 -33.49
N LEU A 457 -0.28 5.43 -33.57
CA LEU A 457 -1.66 5.64 -33.98
C LEU A 457 -2.56 5.76 -32.75
N ALA A 458 -3.30 6.85 -32.64
CA ALA A 458 -4.33 7.08 -31.63
C ALA A 458 -5.72 6.85 -32.24
N CYS A 459 -6.47 5.91 -31.69
CA CYS A 459 -7.75 5.46 -32.24
C CYS A 459 -8.92 6.00 -31.43
N VAL A 460 -9.81 6.75 -32.10
CA VAL A 460 -11.00 7.35 -31.50
C VAL A 460 -12.25 6.69 -32.09
N LEU A 461 -13.20 6.36 -31.22
CA LEU A 461 -14.51 5.82 -31.57
C LEU A 461 -15.56 6.92 -31.43
N ILE A 462 -16.28 7.17 -32.52
CA ILE A 462 -17.43 8.07 -32.56
C ILE A 462 -18.68 7.22 -32.38
N THR A 463 -19.40 7.43 -31.29
CA THR A 463 -20.55 6.59 -30.91
C THR A 463 -21.79 6.86 -31.75
N GLU A 464 -21.89 8.04 -32.37
CA GLU A 464 -23.04 8.47 -33.18
C GLU A 464 -22.65 8.91 -34.59
N PRO A 465 -23.52 8.75 -35.61
CA PRO A 465 -23.26 9.29 -36.94
C PRO A 465 -23.14 10.82 -36.89
N ILE A 466 -22.13 11.36 -37.57
CA ILE A 466 -21.92 12.82 -37.65
C ILE A 466 -23.02 13.46 -38.50
N ARG A 467 -23.66 14.49 -37.95
CA ARG A 467 -24.60 15.40 -38.62
C ARG A 467 -24.22 16.85 -38.32
N ASP A 468 -24.52 17.74 -39.24
CA ASP A 468 -24.19 19.18 -39.12
C ASP A 468 -24.99 19.89 -38.00
N ASP A 469 -26.17 19.36 -37.67
CA ASP A 469 -27.11 19.91 -36.69
C ASP A 469 -26.95 19.32 -35.27
N GLN A 470 -25.94 18.49 -35.02
CA GLN A 470 -25.73 17.87 -33.71
C GLN A 470 -25.40 18.90 -32.62
N ALA A 471 -26.09 18.76 -31.48
CA ALA A 471 -25.91 19.64 -30.33
C ALA A 471 -24.57 19.38 -29.60
N ASP A 472 -24.19 18.10 -29.48
CA ASP A 472 -23.00 17.62 -28.80
C ASP A 472 -22.44 16.36 -29.48
N PHE A 473 -21.14 16.12 -29.28
CA PHE A 473 -20.45 14.94 -29.76
C PHE A 473 -19.89 14.13 -28.59
N ASN A 474 -20.32 12.87 -28.48
CA ASN A 474 -19.78 11.90 -27.53
C ASN A 474 -18.71 11.05 -28.24
N LEU A 475 -17.49 11.09 -27.70
CA LEU A 475 -16.32 10.47 -28.30
C LEU A 475 -15.61 9.62 -27.26
N VAL A 476 -15.11 8.47 -27.69
CA VAL A 476 -14.38 7.54 -26.82
C VAL A 476 -12.96 7.40 -27.34
N PHE A 477 -11.97 7.65 -26.48
CA PHE A 477 -10.58 7.36 -26.83
C PHE A 477 -10.35 5.86 -26.71
N ALA A 478 -10.52 5.16 -27.84
CA ALA A 478 -10.62 3.71 -27.88
C ALA A 478 -9.30 2.98 -27.61
N GLY A 479 -8.15 3.64 -27.76
CA GLY A 479 -6.83 3.07 -27.50
C GLY A 479 -5.76 3.65 -28.42
N PHE A 480 -4.54 3.15 -28.29
CA PHE A 480 -3.43 3.51 -29.18
C PHE A 480 -2.64 2.28 -29.62
N LEU A 481 -1.83 2.42 -30.68
CA LEU A 481 -0.94 1.37 -31.16
C LEU A 481 0.36 1.97 -31.71
N PRO A 482 1.54 1.58 -31.19
CA PRO A 482 2.81 1.94 -31.80
C PRO A 482 2.89 1.47 -33.25
N THR A 483 3.47 2.29 -34.12
CA THR A 483 3.59 1.97 -35.55
C THR A 483 4.48 0.77 -35.81
N ASN A 484 5.49 0.54 -34.97
CA ASN A 484 6.38 -0.63 -35.06
C ASN A 484 5.71 -1.97 -34.70
N MET A 485 4.50 -1.96 -34.13
CA MET A 485 3.70 -3.17 -33.83
C MET A 485 2.74 -3.55 -34.96
N ILE A 486 2.73 -2.81 -36.07
CA ILE A 486 1.72 -2.93 -37.12
C ILE A 486 2.33 -3.62 -38.34
N TYR A 487 1.77 -4.78 -38.68
CA TYR A 487 2.15 -5.53 -39.87
C TYR A 487 1.20 -5.23 -41.03
N LEU A 488 1.76 -4.96 -42.22
CA LEU A 488 1.00 -4.68 -43.45
C LEU A 488 1.03 -5.88 -44.37
N GLU A 489 -0.14 -6.37 -44.80
CA GLU A 489 -0.25 -7.47 -45.77
C GLU A 489 -0.25 -6.98 -47.23
N ASN A 490 -0.91 -5.84 -47.54
CA ASN A 490 -1.05 -5.30 -48.92
C ASN A 490 -1.18 -3.76 -48.93
N ASP A 491 -0.14 -3.04 -48.47
CA ASP A 491 -0.06 -1.57 -48.33
C ASP A 491 -1.15 -0.89 -47.46
N ARG A 492 -2.11 -1.67 -46.95
CA ARG A 492 -3.13 -1.28 -45.98
C ARG A 492 -3.38 -2.42 -45.00
N THR A 493 -3.82 -2.08 -43.79
CA THR A 493 -4.32 -3.04 -42.79
C THR A 493 -5.52 -2.46 -42.05
N SER A 494 -6.25 -3.29 -41.32
CA SER A 494 -7.33 -2.84 -40.44
C SER A 494 -7.16 -3.42 -39.05
N VAL A 495 -7.17 -2.57 -38.03
CA VAL A 495 -6.96 -2.98 -36.64
C VAL A 495 -8.31 -2.92 -35.90
N PRO A 496 -8.77 -4.03 -35.28
CA PRO A 496 -9.95 -4.03 -34.40
C PRO A 496 -9.64 -3.41 -33.03
N ILE A 497 -10.68 -2.99 -32.30
CA ILE A 497 -10.52 -2.38 -30.96
C ILE A 497 -9.79 -3.29 -29.96
N THR A 498 -9.91 -4.61 -30.10
CA THR A 498 -9.25 -5.62 -29.27
C THR A 498 -7.74 -5.68 -29.47
N GLU A 499 -7.23 -5.13 -30.57
CA GLU A 499 -5.80 -5.07 -30.86
C GLU A 499 -5.15 -3.76 -30.41
N LEU A 500 -5.91 -2.79 -29.93
CA LEU A 500 -5.35 -1.56 -29.38
C LEU A 500 -4.74 -1.79 -27.98
N LEU A 501 -3.97 -0.82 -27.54
CA LEU A 501 -3.50 -0.69 -26.16
C LEU A 501 -4.35 0.37 -25.45
N TYR A 502 -4.52 0.20 -24.13
CA TYR A 502 -5.35 1.10 -23.34
C TYR A 502 -4.93 2.57 -23.48
N SER A 503 -5.90 3.43 -23.81
CA SER A 503 -5.67 4.84 -24.15
C SER A 503 -4.98 5.64 -23.03
N GLY A 504 -5.26 5.31 -21.77
CA GLY A 504 -4.61 5.94 -20.61
C GLY A 504 -3.08 5.75 -20.56
N GLY A 505 -2.52 4.76 -21.27
CA GLY A 505 -1.08 4.52 -21.33
C GLY A 505 -0.32 5.35 -22.37
N LEU A 506 -1.01 6.08 -23.25
CA LEU A 506 -0.38 6.74 -24.40
C LEU A 506 0.63 7.81 -23.97
N ARG A 507 0.26 8.65 -23.00
CA ARG A 507 1.12 9.75 -22.53
C ARG A 507 2.46 9.21 -22.03
N THR A 508 2.41 8.21 -21.16
CA THR A 508 3.58 7.55 -20.59
C THR A 508 4.46 6.91 -21.67
N TYR A 509 3.85 6.23 -22.64
CA TYR A 509 4.59 5.67 -23.78
C TYR A 509 5.37 6.75 -24.54
N LEU A 510 4.75 7.89 -24.84
CA LEU A 510 5.40 8.99 -25.57
C LEU A 510 6.48 9.69 -24.73
N GLU A 511 6.30 9.83 -23.43
CA GLU A 511 7.32 10.38 -22.52
C GLU A 511 8.56 9.45 -22.44
N ILE A 512 8.36 8.13 -22.44
CA ILE A 512 9.46 7.14 -22.54
C ILE A 512 10.14 7.23 -23.90
N PHE A 513 9.37 7.27 -24.99
CA PHE A 513 9.91 7.38 -26.34
C PHE A 513 10.74 8.66 -26.53
N ASN A 514 10.44 9.73 -25.80
CA ASN A 514 11.23 10.97 -25.77
C ASN A 514 12.57 10.86 -25.01
N SER A 515 12.71 9.85 -24.14
CA SER A 515 13.88 9.65 -23.27
C SER A 515 14.92 8.68 -23.85
N ILE A 516 14.61 8.06 -24.99
CA ILE A 516 15.46 7.16 -25.79
C ILE A 516 15.97 7.95 -26.99
#